data_AF-A0AAV5VY47-F1
#
_entry.id   AF-A0AAV5VY47-F1
#
_cell.length_a   1.000
_cell.length_b   1.000
_cell.length_c   1.000
_cell.angle_alpha   90.00
_cell.angle_beta   90.00
_cell.angle_gamma   90.00
#
_symmetry.space_group_name_H-M   'P 1'
#
loop_
_entity.id
_entity.type
_entity.pdbx_description
1 polymer ?
#
loop_
_entity_poly.entity_id
_entity_poly.type
_entity_poly.pdbx_seq_one_letter_code
_entity_poly.pdbx_strand_id
1 'polypeptide(L)'
;ILKRSYLNCRAMSHSRLMAELYARGDMPHPIEITLESCPTFPGKYNTVHRGNEILLTSSLEFGRTVFPEFASFSDKERWDIVVDFFYRFRSIEGCLRANEKFPGHPDRFETIFHLSNNVFRIDSSATSLPTSVLTSLTTFSRINSKRVGDVIAARVMMQRFDPMHEEFLAIVGMMFWSIGDVVVSEEIRSIAQGYRTQILRELHSFYREELQLDNYATRLGELLLFLQVFEIKYEYREHFELLRLLNLINDDNCVYRMQK
;
A
#
# COMPACT_ATOMS: atom_id res chain seq x y z
N ILE A 1 19.70 8.67 2.43
CA ILE A 1 18.67 7.63 2.21
C ILE A 1 17.59 8.12 1.28
N LEU A 2 16.98 9.30 1.51
CA LEU A 2 15.84 9.80 0.74
C LEU A 2 16.09 9.82 -0.78
N LYS A 3 17.27 10.28 -1.23
CA LYS A 3 17.66 10.23 -2.65
C LYS A 3 17.70 8.80 -3.22
N ARG A 4 18.17 7.82 -2.45
CA ARG A 4 18.17 6.40 -2.84
C ARG A 4 16.75 5.86 -2.85
N SER A 5 15.94 6.20 -1.84
CA SER A 5 14.51 5.86 -1.78
C SER A 5 13.75 6.42 -2.98
N TYR A 6 14.04 7.64 -3.43
CA TYR A 6 13.41 8.25 -4.60
C TYR A 6 13.53 7.37 -5.85
N LEU A 7 14.77 7.09 -6.25
CA LEU A 7 15.05 6.34 -7.47
C LEU A 7 14.41 4.95 -7.43
N ASN A 8 14.46 4.31 -6.26
CA ASN A 8 13.94 2.96 -6.08
C ASN A 8 12.42 2.91 -5.91
N CYS A 9 11.78 3.91 -5.30
CA CYS A 9 10.33 4.07 -5.30
C CYS A 9 9.82 4.23 -6.74
N ARG A 10 10.47 5.09 -7.53
CA ARG A 10 10.11 5.28 -8.93
C ARG A 10 10.31 4.01 -9.76
N ALA A 11 11.42 3.30 -9.57
CA ALA A 11 11.69 2.03 -10.23
C ALA A 11 10.67 0.94 -9.83
N MET A 12 10.31 0.88 -8.54
CA MET A 12 9.28 0.00 -8.02
C MET A 12 7.91 0.32 -8.67
N SER A 13 7.49 1.58 -8.66
CA SER A 13 6.24 2.03 -9.29
C SER A 13 6.19 1.70 -10.77
N HIS A 14 7.27 1.97 -11.52
CA HIS A 14 7.34 1.67 -12.95
C HIS A 14 7.30 0.16 -13.24
N SER A 15 8.06 -0.63 -12.49
CA SER A 15 8.09 -2.09 -12.66
C SER A 15 6.72 -2.69 -12.35
N ARG A 16 6.06 -2.18 -11.30
CA ARG A 16 4.69 -2.57 -10.94
C ARG A 16 3.69 -2.19 -12.03
N LEU A 17 3.71 -0.95 -12.49
CA LEU A 17 2.85 -0.47 -13.58
C LEU A 17 2.91 -1.43 -14.78
N MET A 18 4.13 -1.70 -15.26
CA MET A 18 4.34 -2.60 -16.40
C MET A 18 3.85 -4.02 -16.10
N ALA A 19 4.28 -4.62 -14.97
CA ALA A 19 3.91 -5.99 -14.63
C ALA A 19 2.39 -6.15 -14.43
N GLU A 20 1.73 -5.17 -13.81
CA GLU A 20 0.28 -5.15 -13.60
C GLU A 20 -0.48 -5.05 -14.93
N LEU A 21 0.04 -4.30 -15.91
CA LEU A 21 -0.52 -4.22 -17.26
C LEU A 21 -0.34 -5.51 -18.06
N TYR A 22 0.86 -6.11 -18.02
CA TYR A 22 1.12 -7.39 -18.68
C TYR A 22 0.34 -8.55 -18.06
N ALA A 23 0.02 -8.47 -16.77
CA ALA A 23 -0.86 -9.44 -16.12
C ALA A 23 -2.33 -9.34 -16.59
N ARG A 24 -2.69 -8.29 -17.37
CA ARG A 24 -4.01 -8.16 -17.99
C ARG A 24 -4.07 -8.91 -19.32
N GLY A 25 -5.24 -9.45 -19.63
CA GLY A 25 -5.52 -9.99 -20.96
C GLY A 25 -5.86 -8.91 -22.00
N ASP A 26 -6.22 -7.70 -21.56
CA ASP A 26 -6.71 -6.58 -22.37
C ASP A 26 -5.86 -5.31 -22.12
N MET A 27 -4.66 -5.29 -22.68
CA MET A 27 -3.73 -4.17 -22.46
C MET A 27 -4.18 -2.91 -23.24
N PRO A 28 -4.20 -1.72 -22.60
CA PRO A 28 -4.39 -0.44 -23.29
C PRO A 28 -3.30 -0.21 -24.35
N HIS A 29 -3.53 0.72 -25.27
CA HIS A 29 -2.52 1.07 -26.26
C HIS A 29 -1.27 1.67 -25.56
N PRO A 30 -0.03 1.32 -25.94
CA PRO A 30 1.20 1.79 -25.27
C PRO A 30 1.32 3.31 -25.11
N ILE A 31 0.76 4.09 -26.03
CA ILE A 31 0.76 5.57 -25.98
C ILE A 31 -0.12 6.11 -24.83
N GLU A 32 -1.09 5.35 -24.35
CA GLU A 32 -2.00 5.74 -23.26
C GLU A 32 -1.46 5.39 -21.87
N ILE A 33 -0.25 4.82 -21.79
CA ILE A 33 0.31 4.28 -20.56
C ILE A 33 1.48 5.17 -20.10
N THR A 34 1.26 5.90 -19.01
CA THR A 34 2.31 6.59 -18.24
C THR A 34 2.17 6.28 -16.74
N LEU A 35 3.16 6.72 -15.94
CA LEU A 35 3.08 6.61 -14.48
C LEU A 35 1.99 7.51 -13.90
N GLU A 36 1.76 8.66 -14.53
CA GLU A 36 0.85 9.72 -14.11
C GLU A 36 -0.56 9.52 -14.69
N SER A 37 -0.67 8.86 -15.83
CA SER A 37 -1.92 8.66 -16.54
C SER A 37 -1.98 7.27 -17.15
N CYS A 38 -2.97 6.49 -16.72
CA CYS A 38 -3.34 5.26 -17.38
C CYS A 38 -4.82 4.95 -17.15
N PRO A 39 -5.54 4.43 -18.15
CA PRO A 39 -6.93 4.03 -18.00
C PRO A 39 -7.17 3.15 -16.78
N THR A 40 -8.29 3.40 -16.09
CA THR A 40 -8.75 2.58 -14.97
C THR A 40 -9.85 1.65 -15.36
N PHE A 41 -9.83 0.47 -14.74
CA PHE A 41 -10.81 -0.57 -14.95
C PHE A 41 -11.34 -1.06 -13.59
N PRO A 42 -12.55 -1.61 -13.55
CA PRO A 42 -13.06 -2.28 -12.35
C PRO A 42 -12.12 -3.42 -11.92
N GLY A 43 -11.79 -3.47 -10.63
CA GLY A 43 -10.99 -4.55 -10.06
C GLY A 43 -11.73 -5.88 -10.06
N LYS A 44 -11.06 -6.93 -10.57
CA LYS A 44 -11.44 -8.33 -10.36
C LYS A 44 -10.55 -8.93 -9.27
N TYR A 45 -11.07 -9.88 -8.49
CA TYR A 45 -10.30 -10.55 -7.43
C TYR A 45 -8.96 -11.12 -7.92
N ASN A 46 -8.95 -11.79 -9.07
CA ASN A 46 -7.72 -12.36 -9.62
C ASN A 46 -6.70 -11.27 -10.01
N THR A 47 -7.15 -10.14 -10.55
CA THR A 47 -6.26 -9.02 -10.87
C THR A 47 -5.71 -8.36 -9.61
N VAL A 48 -6.55 -8.20 -8.58
CA VAL A 48 -6.11 -7.69 -7.27
C VAL A 48 -5.09 -8.62 -6.63
N HIS A 49 -5.33 -9.93 -6.69
CA HIS A 49 -4.41 -10.93 -6.20
C HIS A 49 -3.05 -10.86 -6.90
N ARG A 50 -3.03 -10.82 -8.25
CA ARG A 50 -1.78 -10.69 -9.02
C ARG A 50 -1.04 -9.39 -8.74
N GLY A 51 -1.73 -8.26 -8.69
CA GLY A 51 -1.09 -6.98 -8.37
C GLY A 51 -0.50 -6.95 -6.96
N ASN A 52 -1.11 -7.66 -5.99
CA ASN A 52 -0.51 -7.81 -4.66
C ASN A 52 0.79 -8.61 -4.72
N GLU A 53 0.84 -9.74 -5.44
CA GLU A 53 2.08 -10.53 -5.63
C GLU A 53 3.19 -9.69 -6.27
N ILE A 54 2.84 -8.89 -7.27
CA ILE A 54 3.76 -7.96 -7.95
C ILE A 54 4.27 -6.92 -6.95
N LEU A 55 3.38 -6.29 -6.16
CA LEU A 55 3.76 -5.30 -5.16
C LEU A 55 4.71 -5.91 -4.11
N LEU A 56 4.44 -7.09 -3.59
CA LEU A 56 5.32 -7.76 -2.61
C LEU A 56 6.69 -8.06 -3.17
N THR A 57 6.73 -8.62 -4.38
CA THR A 57 7.98 -8.93 -5.08
C THR A 57 8.81 -7.67 -5.27
N SER A 58 8.16 -6.59 -5.72
CA SER A 58 8.82 -5.29 -5.91
C SER A 58 9.22 -4.62 -4.58
N SER A 59 8.50 -4.90 -3.48
CA SER A 59 8.81 -4.40 -2.14
C SER A 59 10.02 -5.10 -1.53
N LEU A 60 10.20 -6.41 -1.80
CA LEU A 60 11.42 -7.13 -1.45
C LEU A 60 12.63 -6.54 -2.17
N GLU A 61 12.51 -6.25 -3.46
CA GLU A 61 13.58 -5.62 -4.23
C GLU A 61 13.88 -4.20 -3.74
N PHE A 62 12.84 -3.39 -3.50
CA PHE A 62 12.97 -2.08 -2.89
C PHE A 62 13.73 -2.12 -1.57
N GLY A 63 13.40 -3.07 -0.68
CA GLY A 63 14.10 -3.24 0.59
C GLY A 63 15.58 -3.51 0.40
N ARG A 64 15.94 -4.41 -0.53
CA ARG A 64 17.34 -4.78 -0.82
C ARG A 64 18.14 -3.63 -1.41
N THR A 65 17.55 -2.84 -2.29
CA THR A 65 18.24 -1.74 -2.96
C THR A 65 18.35 -0.50 -2.08
N VAL A 66 17.33 -0.22 -1.26
CA VAL A 66 17.28 0.96 -0.40
C VAL A 66 17.94 0.73 0.96
N PHE A 67 18.05 -0.51 1.44
CA PHE A 67 18.64 -0.81 2.74
C PHE A 67 19.61 -2.01 2.63
N PRO A 68 20.92 -1.78 2.45
CA PRO A 68 21.89 -2.85 2.20
C PRO A 68 21.87 -4.01 3.20
N GLU A 69 21.69 -3.72 4.49
CA GLU A 69 21.63 -4.72 5.57
C GLU A 69 20.43 -5.66 5.41
N PHE A 70 19.32 -5.18 4.82
CA PHE A 70 18.16 -6.01 4.56
C PHE A 70 18.49 -7.22 3.69
N ALA A 71 19.43 -7.07 2.74
CA ALA A 71 19.86 -8.18 1.87
C ALA A 71 20.59 -9.30 2.62
N SER A 72 21.11 -9.03 3.83
CA SER A 72 21.81 -10.00 4.67
C SER A 72 20.89 -10.82 5.56
N PHE A 73 19.64 -10.39 5.74
CA PHE A 73 18.67 -11.08 6.60
C PHE A 73 18.21 -12.41 6.00
N SER A 74 17.74 -13.31 6.85
CA SER A 74 17.12 -14.56 6.39
C SER A 74 15.90 -14.30 5.50
N ASP A 75 15.53 -15.28 4.67
CA ASP A 75 14.33 -15.17 3.83
C ASP A 75 13.07 -14.91 4.66
N LYS A 76 12.97 -15.54 5.85
CA LYS A 76 11.85 -15.35 6.76
C LYS A 76 11.80 -13.92 7.30
N GLU A 77 12.92 -13.39 7.80
CA GLU A 77 12.97 -12.02 8.33
C GLU A 77 12.64 -10.99 7.26
N ARG A 78 13.19 -11.15 6.05
CA ARG A 78 12.86 -10.29 4.90
C ARG A 78 11.38 -10.34 4.56
N TRP A 79 10.81 -11.54 4.53
CA TRP A 79 9.40 -11.74 4.25
C TRP A 79 8.52 -11.07 5.29
N ASP A 80 8.77 -11.33 6.58
CA ASP A 80 7.95 -10.78 7.67
C ASP A 80 7.96 -9.24 7.69
N ILE A 81 9.15 -8.62 7.48
CA ILE A 81 9.29 -7.16 7.37
C ILE A 81 8.50 -6.61 6.18
N VAL A 82 8.62 -7.26 5.01
CA VAL A 82 7.92 -6.79 3.80
C VAL A 82 6.42 -6.98 3.88
N VAL A 83 5.93 -8.06 4.49
CA VAL A 83 4.49 -8.27 4.70
C VAL A 83 3.93 -7.18 5.62
N ASP A 84 4.64 -6.81 6.68
CA ASP A 84 4.22 -5.74 7.59
C ASP A 84 4.25 -4.36 6.90
N PHE A 85 5.25 -4.09 6.07
CA PHE A 85 5.32 -2.89 5.22
C PHE A 85 4.21 -2.83 4.15
N PHE A 86 3.91 -3.97 3.52
CA PHE A 86 3.00 -4.09 2.37
C PHE A 86 1.64 -3.45 2.63
N TYR A 87 1.00 -3.75 3.77
CA TYR A 87 -0.34 -3.23 4.07
C TYR A 87 -0.35 -1.70 4.21
N ARG A 88 0.68 -1.15 4.84
CA ARG A 88 0.82 0.27 5.13
C ARG A 88 1.12 1.03 3.84
N PHE A 89 2.10 0.54 3.08
CA PHE A 89 2.49 1.11 1.80
C PHE A 89 1.35 1.07 0.77
N ARG A 90 0.66 -0.07 0.64
CA ARG A 90 -0.50 -0.20 -0.24
C ARG A 90 -1.60 0.79 0.11
N SER A 91 -1.84 1.01 1.39
CA SER A 91 -2.90 1.92 1.86
C SER A 91 -2.56 3.37 1.56
N ILE A 92 -1.36 3.83 1.93
CA ILE A 92 -0.94 5.21 1.71
C ILE A 92 -0.80 5.55 0.22
N GLU A 93 -0.17 4.67 -0.56
CA GLU A 93 0.01 4.89 -2.00
C GLU A 93 -1.33 4.90 -2.73
N GLY A 94 -2.25 4.00 -2.34
CA GLY A 94 -3.59 3.95 -2.91
C GLY A 94 -4.41 5.20 -2.59
N CYS A 95 -4.28 5.76 -1.39
CA CYS A 95 -4.92 7.03 -1.02
C CYS A 95 -4.37 8.21 -1.84
N LEU A 96 -3.04 8.29 -1.99
CA LEU A 96 -2.37 9.35 -2.77
C LEU A 96 -2.88 9.35 -4.22
N ARG A 97 -2.76 8.20 -4.90
CA ARG A 97 -3.19 8.08 -6.31
C ARG A 97 -4.69 8.26 -6.49
N ALA A 98 -5.50 7.76 -5.56
CA ALA A 98 -6.95 7.94 -5.62
C ALA A 98 -7.36 9.41 -5.46
N ASN A 99 -6.63 10.21 -4.67
CA ASN A 99 -6.89 11.64 -4.53
C ASN A 99 -6.58 12.42 -5.80
N GLU A 100 -5.52 12.08 -6.51
CA GLU A 100 -5.17 12.67 -7.80
C GLU A 100 -6.20 12.29 -8.88
N LYS A 101 -6.57 11.01 -8.95
CA LYS A 101 -7.38 10.48 -10.06
C LYS A 101 -8.89 10.58 -9.85
N PHE A 102 -9.33 10.58 -8.60
CA PHE A 102 -10.75 10.56 -8.23
C PHE A 102 -11.09 11.62 -7.15
N PRO A 103 -10.79 12.92 -7.39
CA PRO A 103 -10.99 13.96 -6.39
C PRO A 103 -12.46 14.11 -5.95
N GLY A 104 -13.42 13.87 -6.86
CA GLY A 104 -14.86 13.94 -6.58
C GLY A 104 -15.52 12.64 -6.09
N HIS A 105 -14.75 11.56 -5.90
CA HIS A 105 -15.29 10.25 -5.53
C HIS A 105 -14.51 9.67 -4.35
N PRO A 106 -14.75 10.14 -3.12
CA PRO A 106 -13.96 9.76 -1.94
C PRO A 106 -14.08 8.27 -1.57
N ASP A 107 -15.12 7.59 -2.08
CA ASP A 107 -15.38 6.16 -1.93
C ASP A 107 -14.52 5.26 -2.86
N ARG A 108 -13.78 5.86 -3.80
CA ARG A 108 -12.86 5.13 -4.68
C ARG A 108 -11.49 4.95 -4.03
N PHE A 109 -10.88 3.82 -4.29
CA PHE A 109 -9.52 3.53 -3.82
C PHE A 109 -8.73 2.81 -4.92
N GLU A 110 -7.49 3.25 -5.15
CA GLU A 110 -6.60 2.57 -6.07
C GLU A 110 -5.78 1.52 -5.33
N THR A 111 -6.13 0.26 -5.54
CA THR A 111 -5.39 -0.84 -4.92
C THR A 111 -4.08 -1.14 -5.66
N ILE A 112 -4.07 -0.89 -6.97
CA ILE A 112 -3.10 -1.26 -8.02
C ILE A 112 -3.19 -0.16 -9.10
N PHE A 113 -2.17 0.08 -9.94
CA PHE A 113 -2.05 1.26 -10.83
C PHE A 113 -3.23 1.49 -11.80
N HIS A 114 -3.99 0.44 -12.10
CA HIS A 114 -5.09 0.49 -13.08
C HIS A 114 -6.44 0.03 -12.53
N LEU A 115 -6.50 -0.29 -11.24
CA LEU A 115 -7.72 -0.81 -10.64
C LEU A 115 -8.36 0.25 -9.77
N SER A 116 -9.43 0.83 -10.29
CA SER A 116 -10.36 1.58 -9.46
C SER A 116 -11.29 0.58 -8.79
N ASN A 117 -11.15 0.41 -7.49
CA ASN A 117 -12.17 -0.27 -6.71
C ASN A 117 -13.16 0.79 -6.25
N ASN A 118 -14.41 0.68 -6.73
CA ASN A 118 -15.50 1.23 -5.95
C ASN A 118 -15.76 0.22 -4.84
N VAL A 119 -15.54 0.61 -3.58
CA VAL A 119 -15.70 -0.29 -2.43
C VAL A 119 -17.13 -0.87 -2.37
N PHE A 120 -18.10 -0.25 -3.07
CA PHE A 120 -19.49 -0.71 -3.19
C PHE A 120 -19.81 -1.64 -4.36
N ARG A 121 -18.94 -1.79 -5.36
CA ARG A 121 -19.26 -2.55 -6.58
C ARG A 121 -18.29 -3.70 -6.79
N ILE A 122 -18.55 -4.81 -6.09
CA ILE A 122 -18.25 -6.12 -6.67
C ILE A 122 -19.26 -6.27 -7.80
N ASP A 123 -18.76 -6.41 -9.01
CA ASP A 123 -19.58 -6.45 -10.21
C ASP A 123 -20.68 -7.52 -10.08
N SER A 124 -21.92 -7.05 -9.90
CA SER A 124 -23.12 -7.88 -9.82
C SER A 124 -23.58 -8.35 -11.20
N SER A 125 -22.77 -8.16 -12.26
CA SER A 125 -22.98 -8.76 -13.58
C SER A 125 -23.01 -10.30 -13.55
N ALA A 126 -22.68 -10.89 -12.41
CA ALA A 126 -22.90 -12.30 -12.12
C ALA A 126 -24.37 -12.58 -11.74
N THR A 127 -25.31 -12.24 -12.63
CA THR A 127 -26.74 -12.58 -12.55
C THR A 127 -27.01 -14.10 -12.65
N SER A 128 -25.97 -14.93 -12.77
CA SER A 128 -26.02 -16.39 -12.81
C SER A 128 -25.42 -17.08 -11.58
N LEU A 129 -25.09 -16.36 -10.50
CA LEU A 129 -24.51 -16.99 -9.31
C LEU A 129 -25.58 -17.71 -8.46
N PRO A 130 -25.25 -18.87 -7.85
CA PRO A 130 -26.13 -19.53 -6.91
C PRO A 130 -26.58 -18.60 -5.77
N THR A 131 -27.80 -18.76 -5.28
CA THR A 131 -28.37 -17.95 -4.19
C THR A 131 -27.50 -17.92 -2.94
N SER A 132 -26.77 -19.00 -2.63
CA SER A 132 -25.79 -19.06 -1.54
C SER A 132 -24.63 -18.07 -1.70
N VAL A 133 -24.19 -17.81 -2.94
CA VAL A 133 -23.14 -16.85 -3.25
C VAL A 133 -23.69 -15.42 -3.19
N LEU A 134 -24.93 -15.18 -3.60
CA LEU A 134 -25.58 -13.86 -3.47
C LEU A 134 -25.72 -13.42 -2.01
N THR A 135 -26.15 -14.32 -1.11
CA THR A 135 -26.22 -14.05 0.35
C THR A 135 -24.83 -13.82 0.97
N SER A 136 -23.83 -14.51 0.44
CA SER A 136 -22.43 -14.32 0.83
C SER A 136 -21.91 -12.94 0.41
N LEU A 137 -22.24 -12.50 -0.81
CA LEU A 137 -21.88 -11.19 -1.34
C LEU A 137 -22.57 -10.04 -0.58
N THR A 138 -23.85 -10.17 -0.19
CA THR A 138 -24.54 -9.14 0.60
C THR A 138 -23.95 -9.03 2.01
N THR A 139 -23.62 -10.16 2.65
CA THR A 139 -22.92 -10.18 3.94
C THR A 139 -21.55 -9.52 3.84
N PHE A 140 -20.80 -9.83 2.78
CA PHE A 140 -19.51 -9.23 2.50
C PHE A 140 -19.61 -7.72 2.24
N SER A 141 -20.56 -7.25 1.42
CA SER A 141 -20.80 -5.82 1.18
C SER A 141 -21.14 -5.07 2.47
N ARG A 142 -21.93 -5.68 3.38
CA ARG A 142 -22.25 -5.09 4.68
C ARG A 142 -21.05 -5.00 5.61
N ILE A 143 -20.12 -5.96 5.55
CA ILE A 143 -18.89 -5.93 6.36
C ILE A 143 -17.91 -4.89 5.80
N ASN A 144 -17.80 -4.78 4.47
CA ASN A 144 -16.95 -3.80 3.83
C ASN A 144 -17.47 -2.36 3.90
N SER A 145 -18.75 -2.13 4.18
CA SER A 145 -19.29 -0.77 4.32
C SER A 145 -18.62 0.00 5.46
N LYS A 146 -18.16 -0.67 6.52
CA LYS A 146 -17.33 -0.05 7.57
C LYS A 146 -15.98 0.40 7.03
N ARG A 147 -15.34 -0.42 6.19
CA ARG A 147 -14.05 -0.12 5.56
C ARG A 147 -14.12 1.03 4.56
N VAL A 148 -15.28 1.29 3.97
CA VAL A 148 -15.51 2.50 3.16
C VAL A 148 -15.24 3.74 4.00
N GLY A 149 -15.74 3.78 5.24
CA GLY A 149 -15.54 4.91 6.15
C GLY A 149 -14.04 5.15 6.42
N ASP A 150 -13.30 4.07 6.68
CA ASP A 150 -11.86 4.13 6.92
C ASP A 150 -11.09 4.63 5.68
N VAL A 151 -11.44 4.14 4.49
CA VAL A 151 -10.85 4.60 3.21
C VAL A 151 -11.13 6.08 2.98
N ILE A 152 -12.37 6.53 3.18
CA ILE A 152 -12.74 7.95 3.04
C ILE A 152 -11.94 8.79 4.03
N ALA A 153 -11.89 8.37 5.30
CA ALA A 153 -11.15 9.09 6.34
C ALA A 153 -9.65 9.18 6.02
N ALA A 154 -9.03 8.08 5.60
CA ALA A 154 -7.62 8.05 5.20
C ALA A 154 -7.35 8.96 3.99
N ARG A 155 -8.24 8.99 3.00
CA ARG A 155 -8.12 9.88 1.85
C ARG A 155 -8.26 11.35 2.21
N VAL A 156 -9.20 11.69 3.10
CA VAL A 156 -9.36 13.06 3.63
C VAL A 156 -8.12 13.47 4.41
N MET A 157 -7.56 12.58 5.23
CA MET A 157 -6.32 12.86 5.96
C MET A 157 -5.14 13.04 5.01
N MET A 158 -5.01 12.22 3.98
CA MET A 158 -3.99 12.37 2.94
C MET A 158 -4.10 13.72 2.21
N GLN A 159 -5.32 14.13 1.83
CA GLN A 159 -5.57 15.43 1.20
C GLN A 159 -5.28 16.61 2.12
N ARG A 160 -5.55 16.48 3.42
CA ARG A 160 -5.27 17.52 4.41
C ARG A 160 -3.78 17.65 4.71
N PHE A 161 -3.09 16.52 4.80
CA PHE A 161 -1.66 16.51 5.05
C PHE A 161 -0.89 17.00 3.83
N ASP A 162 -1.28 16.58 2.62
CA ASP A 162 -0.65 16.95 1.35
C ASP A 162 0.89 16.81 1.42
N PRO A 163 1.40 15.56 1.51
CA PRO A 163 2.82 15.31 1.69
C PRO A 163 3.61 15.83 0.49
N MET A 164 4.68 16.59 0.77
CA MET A 164 5.71 16.85 -0.22
C MET A 164 6.43 15.55 -0.60
N HIS A 165 7.14 15.59 -1.71
CA HIS A 165 7.80 14.41 -2.24
C HIS A 165 8.80 13.79 -1.25
N GLU A 166 9.62 14.61 -0.60
CA GLU A 166 10.61 14.19 0.40
C GLU A 166 9.94 13.64 1.67
N GLU A 167 8.82 14.25 2.08
CA GLU A 167 8.00 13.78 3.20
C GLU A 167 7.39 12.40 2.90
N PHE A 168 6.87 12.21 1.68
CA PHE A 168 6.34 10.91 1.24
C PHE A 168 7.43 9.83 1.27
N LEU A 169 8.64 10.12 0.78
CA LEU A 169 9.76 9.17 0.84
C LEU A 169 10.19 8.87 2.27
N ALA A 170 10.20 9.87 3.15
CA ALA A 170 10.47 9.68 4.57
C ALA A 170 9.43 8.78 5.22
N ILE A 171 8.14 9.00 4.91
CA ILE A 171 7.03 8.16 5.35
C ILE A 171 7.22 6.71 4.89
N VAL A 172 7.51 6.48 3.60
CA VAL A 172 7.72 5.13 3.05
C VAL A 172 8.88 4.43 3.76
N GLY A 173 10.01 5.13 3.96
CA GLY A 173 11.16 4.57 4.66
C GLY A 173 10.88 4.27 6.14
N MET A 174 10.14 5.15 6.81
CA MET A 174 9.72 4.94 8.20
C MET A 174 8.75 3.76 8.32
N MET A 175 7.79 3.65 7.39
CA MET A 175 6.88 2.51 7.32
C MET A 175 7.66 1.21 7.13
N PHE A 176 8.61 1.16 6.19
CA PHE A 176 9.43 -0.05 5.97
C PHE A 176 10.11 -0.54 7.27
N TRP A 177 10.59 0.39 8.10
CA TRP A 177 11.27 0.10 9.37
C TRP A 177 10.38 0.21 10.62
N SER A 178 9.06 0.31 10.49
CA SER A 178 8.19 0.17 11.66
C SER A 178 7.93 -1.32 11.91
N ILE A 179 8.91 -1.94 12.56
CA ILE A 179 8.87 -3.34 12.98
C ILE A 179 8.02 -3.43 14.25
N GLY A 180 6.70 -3.38 14.10
CA GLY A 180 5.74 -3.44 15.22
C GLY A 180 5.80 -4.80 15.94
N ASP A 181 4.79 -5.63 15.74
CA ASP A 181 4.70 -6.96 16.38
C ASP A 181 5.56 -8.03 15.69
N VAL A 182 6.33 -7.65 14.68
CA VAL A 182 7.19 -8.61 13.97
C VAL A 182 8.28 -9.11 14.92
N VAL A 183 8.37 -10.44 15.06
CA VAL A 183 9.36 -11.10 15.90
C VAL A 183 10.68 -11.18 15.12
N VAL A 184 11.55 -10.21 15.36
CA VAL A 184 12.90 -10.14 14.78
C VAL A 184 13.96 -10.10 15.88
N SER A 185 15.22 -10.36 15.51
CA SER A 185 16.37 -10.25 16.41
C SER A 185 16.60 -8.80 16.88
N GLU A 186 17.28 -8.64 18.01
CA GLU A 186 17.64 -7.31 18.54
C GLU A 186 18.55 -6.53 17.59
N GLU A 187 19.40 -7.24 16.83
CA GLU A 187 20.23 -6.65 15.79
C GLU A 187 19.38 -5.97 14.71
N ILE A 188 18.33 -6.63 14.21
CA ILE A 188 17.41 -6.05 13.22
C ILE A 188 16.66 -4.84 13.82
N ARG A 189 16.25 -4.90 15.09
CA ARG A 189 15.61 -3.75 15.77
C ARG A 189 16.55 -2.56 15.84
N SER A 190 17.83 -2.80 16.15
CA SER A 190 18.87 -1.78 16.17
C SER A 190 19.08 -1.13 14.79
N ILE A 191 19.17 -1.96 13.74
CA ILE A 191 19.29 -1.49 12.34
C ILE A 191 18.08 -0.64 11.96
N ALA A 192 16.86 -1.10 12.25
CA ALA A 192 15.63 -0.38 11.97
C ALA A 192 15.58 0.97 12.70
N GLN A 193 16.01 1.02 13.96
CA GLN A 193 16.12 2.27 14.71
C GLN A 193 17.14 3.22 14.07
N GLY A 194 18.32 2.71 13.68
CA GLY A 194 19.34 3.48 12.98
C GLY A 194 18.79 4.14 11.72
N TYR A 195 18.08 3.37 10.90
CA TYR A 195 17.44 3.87 9.68
C TYR A 195 16.38 4.93 9.94
N ARG A 196 15.48 4.72 10.91
CA ARG A 196 14.47 5.73 11.29
C ARG A 196 15.12 7.01 11.78
N THR A 197 16.15 6.91 12.63
CA THR A 197 16.91 8.08 13.10
C THR A 197 17.56 8.82 11.94
N GLN A 198 18.15 8.11 10.97
CA GLN A 198 18.76 8.74 9.81
C GLN A 198 17.72 9.42 8.91
N ILE A 199 16.57 8.79 8.66
CA ILE A 199 15.47 9.39 7.87
C ILE A 199 14.97 10.67 8.54
N LEU A 200 14.76 10.66 9.87
CA LEU A 200 14.33 11.86 10.60
C LEU A 200 15.36 12.99 10.56
N ARG A 201 16.67 12.66 10.56
CA ARG A 201 17.74 13.65 10.39
C ARG A 201 17.74 14.25 8.98
N GLU A 202 17.58 13.43 7.94
CA GLU A 202 17.49 13.92 6.56
C GLU A 202 16.25 14.80 6.37
N LEU A 203 15.11 14.42 6.97
CA LEU A 203 13.90 15.22 6.93
C LEU A 203 14.05 16.55 7.70
N HIS A 204 14.75 16.53 8.84
CA HIS A 204 15.12 17.75 9.56
C HIS A 204 15.93 18.72 8.69
N SER A 205 16.98 18.21 8.03
CA SER A 205 17.79 19.02 7.11
C SER A 205 16.94 19.56 5.96
N PHE A 206 16.07 18.74 5.35
CA PHE A 206 15.14 19.20 4.31
C PHE A 206 14.27 20.39 4.79
N TYR A 207 13.65 20.28 5.97
CA TYR A 207 12.83 21.38 6.49
C TYR A 207 13.62 22.66 6.80
N ARG A 208 14.85 22.53 7.32
CA ARG A 208 15.66 23.67 7.75
C ARG A 208 16.44 24.32 6.63
N GLU A 209 17.01 23.52 5.75
CA GLU A 209 17.98 23.97 4.74
C GLU A 209 17.28 24.28 3.42
N GLU A 210 16.37 23.40 2.97
CA GLU A 210 15.69 23.55 1.67
C GLU A 210 14.43 24.42 1.78
N LEU A 211 13.57 24.13 2.77
CA LEU A 211 12.32 24.86 2.97
C LEU A 211 12.46 26.09 3.89
N GLN A 212 13.60 26.22 4.58
CA GLN A 212 13.91 27.34 5.47
C GLN A 212 12.82 27.61 6.52
N LEU A 213 12.23 26.54 7.06
CA LEU A 213 11.17 26.64 8.06
C LEU A 213 11.74 26.93 9.45
N ASP A 214 11.34 28.06 10.02
CA ASP A 214 11.76 28.44 11.37
C ASP A 214 11.18 27.52 12.45
N ASN A 215 9.91 27.12 12.31
CA ASN A 215 9.23 26.19 13.21
C ASN A 215 8.60 25.02 12.44
N TYR A 216 9.43 24.05 12.04
CA TYR A 216 8.98 22.83 11.36
C TYR A 216 8.44 21.75 12.32
N ALA A 217 8.50 21.98 13.64
CA ALA A 217 8.12 20.98 14.64
C ALA A 217 6.65 20.57 14.50
N THR A 218 5.75 21.52 14.18
CA THR A 218 4.33 21.23 13.91
C THR A 218 4.19 20.29 12.72
N ARG A 219 4.85 20.58 11.59
CA ARG A 219 4.76 19.76 10.38
C ARG A 219 5.33 18.36 10.59
N LEU A 220 6.45 18.24 11.29
CA LEU A 220 7.02 16.95 11.67
C LEU A 220 6.07 16.17 12.61
N GLY A 221 5.45 16.85 13.58
CA GLY A 221 4.44 16.25 14.45
C GLY A 221 3.23 15.72 13.69
N GLU A 222 2.70 16.52 12.76
CA GLU A 222 1.62 16.10 11.85
C GLU A 222 2.02 14.89 11.02
N LEU A 223 3.24 14.85 10.48
CA LEU A 223 3.76 13.72 9.71
C LEU A 223 3.80 12.43 10.57
N LEU A 224 4.27 12.53 11.81
CA LEU A 224 4.34 11.38 12.71
C LEU A 224 2.95 10.90 13.14
N LEU A 225 2.00 11.79 13.38
CA LEU A 225 0.60 11.44 13.63
C LEU A 225 -0.05 10.82 12.38
N PHE A 226 0.31 11.32 11.19
CA PHE A 226 -0.18 10.79 9.93
C PHE A 226 0.27 9.34 9.69
N LEU A 227 1.48 8.96 10.09
CA LEU A 227 1.93 7.55 10.05
C LEU A 227 0.98 6.61 10.79
N GLN A 228 0.49 7.03 11.97
CA GLN A 228 -0.39 6.22 12.82
C GLN A 228 -1.74 5.92 12.14
N VAL A 229 -2.21 6.77 11.24
CA VAL A 229 -3.44 6.53 10.45
C VAL A 229 -3.33 5.22 9.65
N PHE A 230 -2.13 4.88 9.22
CA PHE A 230 -1.87 3.66 8.43
C PHE A 230 -1.29 2.52 9.27
N GLU A 231 -1.02 2.72 10.57
CA GLU A 231 -0.60 1.63 11.48
C GLU A 231 -1.75 0.69 11.85
N ILE A 232 -2.98 1.00 11.44
CA ILE A 232 -4.14 0.17 11.76
C ILE A 232 -4.08 -1.15 10.98
N LYS A 233 -3.52 -2.17 11.63
CA LYS A 233 -3.65 -3.58 11.27
C LYS A 233 -5.09 -4.03 11.54
N TYR A 234 -6.01 -3.63 10.67
CA TYR A 234 -7.36 -4.19 10.70
C TYR A 234 -7.31 -5.71 10.53
N GLU A 235 -8.41 -6.34 10.93
CA GLU A 235 -8.84 -7.74 10.78
C GLU A 235 -8.70 -8.31 9.34
N TYR A 236 -7.51 -8.23 8.75
CA TYR A 236 -7.22 -8.80 7.43
C TYR A 236 -7.33 -10.32 7.51
N ARG A 237 -6.88 -10.91 8.60
CA ARG A 237 -7.01 -12.35 8.85
C ARG A 237 -8.47 -12.79 8.81
N GLU A 238 -9.34 -12.18 9.61
CA GLU A 238 -10.76 -12.52 9.68
C GLU A 238 -11.45 -12.23 8.35
N HIS A 239 -11.07 -11.16 7.66
CA HIS A 239 -11.63 -10.81 6.37
C HIS A 239 -11.24 -11.78 5.26
N PHE A 240 -9.98 -12.15 5.15
CA PHE A 240 -9.54 -13.12 4.16
C PHE A 240 -10.03 -14.54 4.52
N GLU A 241 -10.15 -14.86 5.81
CA GLU A 241 -10.80 -16.10 6.25
C GLU A 241 -12.28 -16.12 5.85
N LEU A 242 -13.01 -15.02 6.03
CA LEU A 242 -14.38 -14.90 5.55
C LEU A 242 -14.45 -15.06 4.03
N LEU A 243 -13.60 -14.38 3.26
CA LEU A 243 -13.54 -14.54 1.81
C LEU A 243 -13.33 -16.00 1.39
N ARG A 244 -12.48 -16.74 2.12
CA ARG A 244 -12.24 -18.16 1.88
C ARG A 244 -13.48 -18.99 2.20
N LEU A 245 -14.13 -18.75 3.34
CA LEU A 245 -15.36 -19.45 3.73
C LEU A 245 -16.52 -19.20 2.75
N LEU A 246 -16.55 -18.03 2.10
CA LEU A 246 -17.51 -17.69 1.05
C LEU A 246 -17.11 -18.21 -0.34
N ASN A 247 -16.02 -18.98 -0.46
CA ASN A 247 -15.46 -19.49 -1.72
C ASN A 247 -15.11 -18.40 -2.74
N LEU A 248 -14.81 -17.18 -2.28
CA LEU A 248 -14.36 -16.08 -3.15
C LEU A 248 -12.86 -16.14 -3.39
N ILE A 249 -12.11 -16.79 -2.49
CA ILE A 249 -10.68 -17.08 -2.61
C ILE A 249 -10.40 -18.50 -2.11
N ASN A 250 -9.25 -19.06 -2.46
CA ASN A 250 -8.78 -20.36 -2.00
C ASN A 250 -7.51 -20.25 -1.14
N ASP A 251 -7.02 -21.39 -0.64
CA ASP A 251 -5.79 -21.47 0.16
C ASP A 251 -4.53 -21.02 -0.59
N ASP A 252 -4.55 -21.02 -1.93
CA ASP A 252 -3.41 -20.57 -2.75
C ASP A 252 -3.32 -19.04 -2.85
N ASN A 253 -4.35 -18.30 -2.42
CA ASN A 253 -4.34 -16.85 -2.45
C ASN A 253 -3.18 -16.29 -1.61
N CYS A 254 -2.30 -15.52 -2.25
CA CYS A 254 -1.07 -15.01 -1.64
C CYS A 254 -1.34 -14.15 -0.39
N VAL A 255 -2.36 -13.27 -0.43
CA VAL A 255 -2.67 -12.39 0.71
C VAL A 255 -3.31 -13.17 1.87
N TYR A 256 -4.07 -14.22 1.56
CA TYR A 256 -4.57 -15.12 2.59
C TYR A 256 -3.44 -15.91 3.27
N ARG A 257 -2.45 -16.38 2.49
CA ARG A 257 -1.27 -17.06 3.03
C ARG A 257 -0.42 -16.20 3.95
N MET A 258 -0.46 -14.87 3.81
CA MET A 258 0.21 -13.93 4.73
C MET A 258 -0.43 -13.84 6.11
N GLN A 259 -1.68 -14.30 6.26
CA GLN A 259 -2.40 -14.24 7.53
C GLN A 259 -2.12 -15.45 8.43
N LYS A 260 -1.38 -16.45 7.91
CA LYS A 260 -1.05 -17.71 8.59
C LYS A 260 0.35 -17.58 9.21
#